data_AF-A0A940R5K4-F1
#
_entry.id   AF-A0A940R5K4-F1
#
_cell.length_a   1.000
_cell.length_b   1.000
_cell.length_c   1.000
_cell.angle_alpha   90.00
_cell.angle_beta   90.00
_cell.angle_gamma   90.00
#
_symmetry.space_group_name_H-M   'P 1'
#
loop_
_entity.id
_entity.type
_entity.pdbx_description
1 polymer ?
#
loop_
_entity_poly.entity_id
_entity_poly.type
_entity_poly.pdbx_seq_one_letter_code
_entity_poly.pdbx_strand_id
1 'polypeptide(L)'
;MKPHPFVLAVALVLVSSGVSSAATLEIHPYLREGDSADLTVFVDGKEACAIKIAKAAADVHKKPACRFELPASASKLSVRGEYAGVHWSTNRRYRHQGEQSWPLLDFAPVGRRLTQSGKSYGERVADFLAAAKAFAVKQLGADYALSIETGKPAGTDEIAAAEKRLGYALPAEFVSIQRTVGAFRIDDHGLMRVADVADADTQMRKVWGTPEEAMQESYTDKARANLRASTLLFTEVGDGYGGLRYRPAPTKTCGDQPFYQWISQEGGDQALRHADGRCMDFAAAFRWLIDGFLMEGLADELASEKDLLLIDSSIGVQSLALNTDAERFAVSLGVRWQGPNGLWRGPDAP
;
A
#
# COMPACT_ATOMS: atom_id res chain seq x y z
N MET A 1 59.42 -31.27 17.54
CA MET A 1 58.08 -30.92 17.03
C MET A 1 57.79 -29.50 17.47
N LYS A 2 57.64 -28.55 16.55
CA LYS A 2 57.36 -27.14 16.85
C LYS A 2 55.83 -26.94 16.86
N PRO A 3 55.26 -26.23 17.85
CA PRO A 3 53.82 -25.97 17.87
C PRO A 3 53.48 -24.85 16.87
N HIS A 4 52.43 -25.06 16.08
CA HIS A 4 51.85 -24.04 15.22
C HIS A 4 50.85 -23.18 16.02
N PRO A 5 50.87 -21.84 15.86
CA PRO A 5 49.90 -20.97 16.51
C PRO A 5 48.56 -21.05 15.78
N PHE A 6 47.50 -21.38 16.52
CA PHE A 6 46.12 -21.22 16.08
C PHE A 6 45.78 -19.72 16.07
N VAL A 7 45.57 -19.15 14.89
CA VAL A 7 45.03 -17.80 14.74
C VAL A 7 43.52 -17.89 14.76
N LEU A 8 42.91 -17.47 15.88
CA LEU A 8 41.46 -17.35 16.02
C LEU A 8 41.00 -16.10 15.26
N ALA A 9 40.48 -16.28 14.04
CA ALA A 9 39.85 -15.20 13.28
C ALA A 9 38.46 -14.93 13.88
N VAL A 10 38.36 -13.89 14.71
CA VAL A 10 37.07 -13.37 15.18
C VAL A 10 36.43 -12.61 14.01
N ALA A 11 35.44 -13.22 13.38
CA ALA A 11 34.58 -12.55 12.40
C ALA A 11 33.73 -11.51 13.14
N LEU A 12 34.15 -10.24 13.05
CA LEU A 12 33.37 -9.10 13.53
C LEU A 12 32.16 -8.94 12.60
N VAL A 13 31.01 -9.49 13.00
CA VAL A 13 29.73 -9.20 12.33
C VAL A 13 29.39 -7.75 12.66
N LEU A 14 29.73 -6.85 11.73
CA LEU A 14 29.21 -5.48 11.72
C LEU A 14 27.71 -5.57 11.45
N VAL A 15 26.91 -5.71 12.51
CA VAL A 15 25.47 -5.45 12.46
C VAL A 15 25.34 -3.99 12.07
N SER A 16 25.07 -3.75 10.79
CA SER A 16 24.75 -2.42 10.30
C SER A 16 23.41 -2.07 10.95
N SER A 17 23.46 -1.42 12.10
CA SER A 17 22.30 -0.78 12.73
C SER A 17 21.82 0.28 11.76
N GLY A 18 20.90 -0.13 10.88
CA GLY A 18 20.27 0.76 9.94
C GLY A 18 19.74 1.93 10.73
N VAL A 19 20.16 3.14 10.36
CA VAL A 19 19.63 4.37 10.93
C VAL A 19 18.13 4.32 10.65
N SER A 20 17.36 4.05 11.71
CA SER A 20 15.92 4.21 11.69
C SER A 20 15.69 5.73 11.62
N SER A 21 14.98 6.16 10.59
CA SER A 21 14.62 7.56 10.43
C SER A 21 13.42 7.81 11.32
N ALA A 22 13.30 9.01 11.89
CA ALA A 22 12.00 9.43 12.39
C ALA A 22 10.99 9.37 11.23
N ALA A 23 9.80 8.85 11.51
CA ALA A 23 8.68 8.82 10.59
C ALA A 23 7.68 9.89 11.01
N THR A 24 6.99 10.55 10.09
CA THR A 24 5.78 11.29 10.47
C THR A 24 4.59 10.34 10.45
N LEU A 25 3.84 10.26 11.56
CA LEU A 25 2.54 9.62 11.58
C LEU A 25 1.43 10.65 11.46
N GLU A 26 0.42 10.32 10.65
CA GLU A 26 -0.83 11.07 10.52
C GLU A 26 -2.01 10.18 10.90
N ILE A 27 -2.77 10.55 11.93
CA ILE A 27 -3.95 9.79 12.37
C ILE A 27 -5.21 10.45 11.83
N HIS A 28 -5.96 9.69 11.04
CA HIS A 28 -7.22 10.09 10.44
C HIS A 28 -8.38 9.42 11.16
N PRO A 29 -9.28 10.19 11.80
CA PRO A 29 -10.43 9.63 12.51
C PRO A 29 -11.50 9.14 11.52
N TYR A 30 -11.94 7.90 11.68
CA TYR A 30 -13.09 7.30 10.99
C TYR A 30 -14.26 7.23 11.97
N LEU A 31 -14.87 8.39 12.17
CA LEU A 31 -16.04 8.56 13.01
C LEU A 31 -17.27 8.76 12.13
N ARG A 32 -18.43 8.26 12.55
CA ARG A 32 -19.67 8.53 11.83
C ARG A 32 -20.07 9.99 12.02
N GLU A 33 -20.85 10.52 11.09
CA GLU A 33 -21.38 11.87 11.23
C GLU A 33 -22.16 12.01 12.55
N GLY A 34 -21.77 12.99 13.36
CA GLY A 34 -22.37 13.23 14.68
C GLY A 34 -21.63 12.62 15.87
N ASP A 35 -20.74 11.65 15.65
CA ASP A 35 -19.91 11.06 16.72
C ASP A 35 -18.93 12.09 17.29
N SER A 36 -18.39 11.80 18.48
CA SER A 36 -17.43 12.65 19.19
C SER A 36 -16.26 11.83 19.75
N ALA A 37 -15.10 12.46 19.88
CA ALA A 37 -13.90 11.87 20.44
C ALA A 37 -13.06 12.92 21.18
N ASP A 38 -12.61 12.59 22.39
CA ASP A 38 -11.54 13.29 23.13
C ASP A 38 -10.51 12.24 23.52
N LEU A 39 -9.52 12.06 22.64
CA LEU A 39 -8.51 11.02 22.73
C LEU A 39 -7.11 11.66 22.76
N THR A 40 -6.20 11.05 23.50
CA THR A 40 -4.78 11.41 23.54
C THR A 40 -3.96 10.23 23.06
N VAL A 41 -3.04 10.49 22.13
CA VAL A 41 -2.11 9.50 21.59
C VAL A 41 -0.80 9.61 22.34
N PHE A 42 -0.26 8.48 22.76
CA PHE A 42 1.00 8.36 23.47
C PHE A 42 1.97 7.51 22.67
N VAL A 43 3.25 7.90 22.68
CA VAL A 43 4.37 7.10 22.19
C VAL A 43 5.25 6.76 23.39
N ASP A 44 5.41 5.46 23.67
CA ASP A 44 6.12 4.95 24.85
C ASP A 44 5.72 5.66 26.16
N GLY A 45 4.42 5.98 26.31
CA GLY A 45 3.85 6.64 27.49
C GLY A 45 4.00 8.17 27.53
N LYS A 46 4.63 8.79 26.53
CA LYS A 46 4.69 10.25 26.37
C LYS A 46 3.61 10.73 25.43
N GLU A 47 2.88 11.77 25.83
CA GLU A 47 1.87 12.39 24.97
C GLU A 47 2.52 12.89 23.66
N ALA A 48 1.95 12.45 22.54
CA ALA A 48 2.38 12.84 21.20
C ALA A 48 1.41 13.83 20.55
N CYS A 49 0.10 13.63 20.75
CA CYS A 49 -0.94 14.54 20.26
C CYS A 49 -2.30 14.29 20.93
N ALA A 50 -3.24 15.22 20.73
CA ALA A 50 -4.64 15.06 21.13
C ALA A 50 -5.56 15.13 19.90
N ILE A 51 -6.62 14.32 19.90
CA ILE A 51 -7.69 14.26 18.92
C ILE A 51 -8.96 14.73 19.60
N LYS A 52 -9.41 15.94 19.26
CA LYS A 52 -10.59 16.58 19.88
C LYS A 52 -11.65 16.89 18.83
N ILE A 53 -12.70 16.09 18.81
CA ILE A 53 -13.79 16.14 17.85
C ILE A 53 -15.10 16.19 18.65
N ALA A 54 -15.69 17.38 18.77
CA ALA A 54 -16.96 17.54 19.49
C ALA A 54 -18.14 16.94 18.72
N LYS A 55 -18.09 17.01 17.38
CA LYS A 55 -19.08 16.44 16.47
C LYS A 55 -18.43 16.20 15.10
N ALA A 56 -18.32 14.96 14.68
CA ALA A 56 -17.73 14.56 13.42
C ALA A 56 -18.61 15.00 12.24
N ALA A 57 -17.98 15.59 11.21
CA ALA A 57 -18.59 15.83 9.92
C ALA A 57 -18.46 14.59 9.02
N ALA A 58 -19.25 14.49 7.95
CA ALA A 58 -19.20 13.38 6.99
C ALA A 58 -17.80 13.15 6.38
N ASP A 59 -16.98 14.20 6.29
CA ASP A 59 -15.65 14.17 5.71
C ASP A 59 -14.50 14.27 6.74
N VAL A 60 -14.78 14.00 8.02
CA VAL A 60 -13.80 14.11 9.13
C VAL A 60 -12.51 13.33 8.86
N HIS A 61 -12.60 12.19 8.16
CA HIS A 61 -11.48 11.34 7.81
C HIS A 61 -10.55 11.93 6.73
N LYS A 62 -10.96 12.96 5.99
CA LYS A 62 -10.16 13.53 4.88
C LYS A 62 -8.92 14.28 5.37
N LYS A 63 -8.94 14.78 6.61
CA LYS A 63 -7.82 15.51 7.21
C LYS A 63 -7.30 14.76 8.43
N PRO A 64 -5.98 14.77 8.68
CA PRO A 64 -5.46 14.18 9.90
C PRO A 64 -5.93 15.00 11.09
N ALA A 65 -6.47 14.35 12.12
CA ALA A 65 -6.77 15.01 13.39
C ALA A 65 -5.54 15.12 14.28
N CYS A 66 -4.51 14.32 13.99
CA CYS A 66 -3.26 14.32 14.70
C CYS A 66 -2.11 14.03 13.73
N ARG A 67 -1.01 14.78 13.88
CA ARG A 67 0.24 14.60 13.15
C ARG A 67 1.42 14.78 14.10
N PHE A 68 2.33 13.82 14.15
CA PHE A 68 3.53 13.90 14.99
C PHE A 68 4.70 13.12 14.39
N GLU A 69 5.91 13.45 14.82
CA GLU A 69 7.09 12.65 14.51
C GLU A 69 7.19 11.47 15.47
N LEU A 70 7.23 10.27 14.92
CA LEU A 70 7.50 9.05 15.63
C LEU A 70 9.01 8.88 15.79
N PRO A 71 9.53 8.86 17.04
CA PRO A 71 10.94 8.60 17.29
C PRO A 71 11.37 7.25 16.71
N ALA A 72 12.57 7.18 16.15
CA ALA A 72 13.15 5.96 15.60
C ALA A 72 13.30 4.81 16.63
N SER A 73 13.33 5.15 17.93
CA SER A 73 13.36 4.18 19.04
C SER A 73 11.98 3.79 19.56
N ALA A 74 10.90 4.29 18.97
CA ALA A 74 9.55 4.07 19.44
C ALA A 74 9.20 2.58 19.40
N SER A 75 8.67 2.06 20.51
CA SER A 75 8.35 0.63 20.64
C SER A 75 6.86 0.37 20.84
N LYS A 76 6.11 1.37 21.28
CA LYS A 76 4.69 1.25 21.60
C LYS A 76 3.94 2.54 21.29
N LEU A 77 2.74 2.39 20.76
CA LEU A 77 1.76 3.47 20.64
C LEU A 77 0.52 3.12 21.48
N SER A 78 -0.05 4.09 22.18
CA SER A 78 -1.33 3.92 22.86
C SER A 78 -2.27 5.10 22.65
N VAL A 79 -3.57 4.84 22.74
CA VAL A 79 -4.64 5.84 22.66
C VAL A 79 -5.46 5.73 23.94
N ARG A 80 -5.61 6.83 24.65
CA ARG A 80 -6.42 6.92 25.87
C ARG A 80 -7.42 8.06 25.76
N GLY A 81 -8.63 7.86 26.27
CA GLY A 81 -9.62 8.92 26.37
C GLY A 81 -11.04 8.38 26.26
N GLU A 82 -11.92 9.17 25.66
CA GLU A 82 -13.31 8.79 25.46
C GLU A 82 -13.81 9.11 24.05
N TYR A 83 -14.85 8.37 23.64
CA TYR A 83 -15.61 8.66 22.44
C TYR A 83 -17.07 8.29 22.65
N ALA A 84 -17.95 8.91 21.86
CA ALA A 84 -19.39 8.71 21.96
C ALA A 84 -20.06 8.86 20.60
N GLY A 85 -21.19 8.18 20.41
CA GLY A 85 -21.88 8.17 19.13
C GLY A 85 -23.27 7.55 19.20
N VAL A 86 -23.81 7.23 18.03
CA VAL A 86 -25.08 6.51 17.89
C VAL A 86 -24.84 5.20 17.14
N HIS A 87 -25.24 4.09 17.73
CA HIS A 87 -25.09 2.77 17.12
C HIS A 87 -25.97 2.67 15.86
N TRP A 88 -25.38 2.32 14.72
CA TRP A 88 -26.02 2.30 13.40
C TRP A 88 -27.26 1.41 13.28
N SER A 89 -27.23 0.19 13.86
CA SER A 89 -28.38 -0.72 13.79
C SER A 89 -29.43 -0.50 14.88
N THR A 90 -29.00 -0.20 16.12
CA THR A 90 -29.90 -0.10 17.28
C THR A 90 -30.39 1.32 17.58
N ASN A 91 -29.80 2.34 16.95
CA ASN A 91 -30.01 3.76 17.25
C ASN A 91 -29.78 4.14 18.73
N ARG A 92 -29.10 3.31 19.50
CA ARG A 92 -28.76 3.60 20.90
C ARG A 92 -27.52 4.48 20.98
N ARG A 93 -27.55 5.47 21.87
CA ARG A 93 -26.36 6.27 22.20
C ARG A 93 -25.37 5.42 22.99
N TYR A 94 -24.10 5.55 22.65
CA TYR A 94 -23.01 4.94 23.42
C TYR A 94 -21.98 6.01 23.81
N ARG A 95 -21.27 5.75 24.90
CA ARG A 95 -20.09 6.51 25.33
C ARG A 95 -19.15 5.54 26.02
N HIS A 96 -17.92 5.50 25.55
CA HIS A 96 -16.89 4.60 26.03
C HIS A 96 -15.66 5.38 26.45
N GLN A 97 -14.97 4.90 27.49
CA GLN A 97 -13.72 5.48 27.99
C GLN A 97 -12.74 4.36 28.31
N GLY A 98 -11.46 4.55 27.97
CA GLY A 98 -10.44 3.54 28.22
C GLY A 98 -9.07 3.89 27.62
N GLU A 99 -8.23 2.87 27.50
CA GLU A 99 -6.93 2.89 26.85
C GLU A 99 -6.75 1.65 25.97
N GLN A 100 -6.20 1.82 24.78
CA GLN A 100 -5.77 0.74 23.89
C GLN A 100 -4.30 0.97 23.54
N SER A 101 -3.49 -0.09 23.48
CA SER A 101 -2.07 0.01 23.15
C SER A 101 -1.63 -1.08 22.19
N TRP A 102 -0.66 -0.76 21.33
CA TRP A 102 -0.06 -1.67 20.37
C TRP A 102 1.46 -1.59 20.45
N PRO A 103 2.18 -2.73 20.47
CA PRO A 103 3.59 -2.74 20.14
C PRO A 103 3.77 -2.35 18.67
N LEU A 104 4.83 -1.61 18.39
CA LEU A 104 5.17 -1.16 17.04
C LEU A 104 6.12 -2.13 16.37
N LEU A 105 5.86 -2.43 15.10
CA LEU A 105 6.77 -3.18 14.24
C LEU A 105 7.12 -2.35 13.01
N ASP A 106 8.39 -2.04 12.82
CA ASP A 106 8.84 -1.22 11.69
C ASP A 106 9.23 -2.06 10.47
N PHE A 107 8.55 -1.77 9.36
CA PHE A 107 8.74 -2.34 8.03
C PHE A 107 9.84 -1.64 7.23
N ALA A 108 10.38 -0.51 7.71
CA ALA A 108 11.42 0.23 7.02
C ALA A 108 12.66 -0.57 6.59
N PRO A 109 13.14 -1.61 7.30
CA PRO A 109 14.22 -2.47 6.81
C PRO A 109 13.91 -3.20 5.47
N VAL A 110 12.62 -3.42 5.21
CA VAL A 110 12.07 -3.98 3.97
C VAL A 110 11.72 -2.84 3.01
N GLY A 111 10.90 -1.87 3.43
CA GLY A 111 10.42 -0.77 2.59
C GLY A 111 11.52 0.03 1.90
N ARG A 112 12.64 0.31 2.59
CA ARG A 112 13.79 1.05 2.03
C ARG A 112 14.50 0.36 0.88
N ARG A 113 14.26 -0.94 0.65
CA ARG A 113 14.84 -1.67 -0.49
C ARG A 113 14.40 -1.07 -1.82
N LEU A 114 13.19 -0.51 -1.87
CA LEU A 114 12.65 0.15 -3.06
C LEU A 114 13.33 1.50 -3.39
N THR A 115 14.00 2.14 -2.41
CA THR A 115 14.60 3.47 -2.56
C THR A 115 16.14 3.45 -2.64
N GLN A 116 16.76 2.27 -2.70
CA GLN A 116 18.22 2.14 -2.71
C GLN A 116 18.86 2.75 -3.96
N SER A 117 19.63 3.82 -3.79
CA SER A 117 20.43 4.43 -4.86
C SER A 117 21.46 3.46 -5.44
N GLY A 118 21.78 3.59 -6.72
CA GLY A 118 22.83 2.80 -7.39
C GLY A 118 22.39 1.44 -7.92
N LYS A 119 21.15 1.02 -7.67
CA LYS A 119 20.52 -0.17 -8.27
C LYS A 119 19.49 0.23 -9.32
N SER A 120 19.31 -0.60 -10.35
CA SER A 120 18.15 -0.52 -11.24
C SER A 120 16.86 -0.77 -10.47
N TYR A 121 15.72 -0.32 -11.00
CA TYR A 121 14.45 -0.47 -10.29
C TYR A 121 14.07 -1.94 -10.10
N GLY A 122 14.34 -2.79 -11.11
CA GLY A 122 14.12 -4.24 -11.01
C GLY A 122 14.95 -4.92 -9.93
N GLU A 123 16.22 -4.53 -9.75
CA GLU A 123 17.06 -5.05 -8.66
C GLU A 123 16.55 -4.62 -7.28
N ARG A 124 16.08 -3.38 -7.15
CA ARG A 124 15.45 -2.89 -5.91
C ARG A 124 14.19 -3.68 -5.57
N VAL A 125 13.36 -3.99 -6.57
CA VAL A 125 12.15 -4.82 -6.40
C VAL A 125 12.53 -6.25 -6.05
N ALA A 126 13.55 -6.83 -6.67
CA ALA A 126 14.03 -8.17 -6.31
C ALA A 126 14.45 -8.26 -4.84
N ASP A 127 15.26 -7.30 -4.37
CA ASP A 127 15.68 -7.23 -2.97
C ASP A 127 14.52 -6.99 -2.02
N PHE A 128 13.57 -6.14 -2.43
CA PHE A 128 12.35 -5.87 -1.67
C PHE A 128 11.52 -7.13 -1.51
N LEU A 129 11.21 -7.85 -2.59
CA LEU A 129 10.38 -9.06 -2.54
C LEU A 129 11.04 -10.15 -1.70
N ALA A 130 12.36 -10.34 -1.82
CA ALA A 130 13.09 -11.27 -0.97
C ALA A 130 13.03 -10.89 0.52
N ALA A 131 13.21 -9.60 0.83
CA ALA A 131 13.11 -9.10 2.21
C ALA A 131 11.69 -9.17 2.77
N ALA A 132 10.67 -8.91 1.94
CA ALA A 132 9.26 -9.00 2.32
C ALA A 132 8.85 -10.44 2.63
N LYS A 133 9.25 -11.41 1.80
CA LYS A 133 9.04 -12.84 2.09
C LYS A 133 9.69 -13.24 3.42
N ALA A 134 10.95 -12.86 3.62
CA ALA A 134 11.65 -13.18 4.87
C ALA A 134 11.00 -12.52 6.09
N PHE A 135 10.48 -11.30 5.93
CA PHE A 135 9.72 -10.60 6.96
C PHE A 135 8.42 -11.34 7.28
N ALA A 136 7.62 -11.67 6.27
CA ALA A 136 6.37 -12.42 6.43
C ALA A 136 6.61 -13.76 7.14
N VAL A 137 7.63 -14.52 6.72
CA VAL A 137 8.00 -15.80 7.37
C VAL A 137 8.34 -15.61 8.84
N LYS A 138 9.16 -14.59 9.15
CA LYS A 138 9.59 -14.31 10.52
C LYS A 138 8.40 -13.92 11.40
N GLN A 139 7.47 -13.14 10.86
CA GLN A 139 6.44 -12.49 11.66
C GLN A 139 5.11 -13.22 11.66
N LEU A 140 4.77 -13.99 10.63
CA LEU A 140 3.45 -14.65 10.47
C LEU A 140 3.57 -16.15 10.18
N GLY A 141 4.76 -16.63 9.75
CA GLY A 141 5.02 -18.05 9.53
C GLY A 141 5.25 -18.42 8.07
N ALA A 142 5.63 -19.67 7.81
CA ALA A 142 6.14 -20.11 6.50
C ALA A 142 5.11 -20.02 5.37
N ASP A 143 3.82 -20.22 5.68
CA ASP A 143 2.75 -20.22 4.67
C ASP A 143 2.58 -18.85 4.01
N TYR A 144 2.83 -17.76 4.76
CA TYR A 144 2.81 -16.40 4.23
C TYR A 144 3.95 -16.10 3.24
N ALA A 145 4.99 -16.93 3.16
CA ALA A 145 6.01 -16.78 2.11
C ALA A 145 5.44 -17.03 0.71
N LEU A 146 4.41 -17.88 0.63
CA LEU A 146 3.78 -18.33 -0.61
C LEU A 146 2.85 -17.26 -1.19
N SER A 147 2.41 -16.28 -0.39
CA SER A 147 1.65 -15.12 -0.87
C SER A 147 2.43 -14.31 -1.91
N ILE A 148 3.76 -14.28 -1.85
CA ILE A 148 4.57 -13.51 -2.79
C ILE A 148 5.24 -14.45 -3.78
N GLU A 149 4.88 -14.38 -5.05
CA GLU A 149 5.44 -15.23 -6.10
C GLU A 149 6.09 -14.41 -7.21
N THR A 150 7.28 -14.81 -7.66
CA THR A 150 7.95 -14.18 -8.80
C THR A 150 7.88 -15.08 -10.02
N GLY A 151 7.71 -14.49 -11.18
CA GLY A 151 7.61 -15.16 -12.46
C GLY A 151 8.96 -15.31 -13.15
N LYS A 152 8.90 -15.78 -14.40
CA LYS A 152 10.07 -15.85 -15.26
C LYS A 152 10.44 -14.44 -15.75
N PRO A 153 11.73 -14.03 -15.64
CA PRO A 153 12.18 -12.79 -16.24
C PRO A 153 11.94 -12.74 -17.74
N ALA A 154 11.48 -11.58 -18.23
CA ALA A 154 11.16 -11.35 -19.63
C ALA A 154 12.43 -11.07 -20.46
N GLY A 155 12.50 -11.69 -21.64
CA GLY A 155 13.56 -11.44 -22.61
C GLY A 155 13.38 -10.12 -23.36
N THR A 156 14.47 -9.63 -23.96
CA THR A 156 14.45 -8.40 -24.78
C THR A 156 13.41 -8.45 -25.90
N ASP A 157 13.29 -9.61 -26.56
CA ASP A 157 12.35 -9.78 -27.68
C ASP A 157 10.88 -9.76 -27.23
N GLU A 158 10.57 -10.27 -26.04
CA GLU A 158 9.22 -10.25 -25.48
C GLU A 158 8.78 -8.81 -25.17
N ILE A 159 9.70 -8.01 -24.61
CA ILE A 159 9.48 -6.59 -24.33
C ILE A 159 9.29 -5.81 -25.63
N ALA A 160 10.17 -6.00 -26.61
CA ALA A 160 10.07 -5.34 -27.91
C ALA A 160 8.76 -5.72 -28.64
N ALA A 161 8.33 -6.98 -28.54
CA ALA A 161 7.06 -7.44 -29.10
C ALA A 161 5.85 -6.78 -28.42
N ALA A 162 5.88 -6.62 -27.10
CA ALA A 162 4.83 -5.93 -26.35
C ALA A 162 4.75 -4.44 -26.74
N GLU A 163 5.87 -3.72 -26.73
CA GLU A 163 5.92 -2.30 -27.11
C GLU A 163 5.49 -2.07 -28.57
N LYS A 164 5.91 -2.96 -29.48
CA LYS A 164 5.46 -2.94 -30.89
C LYS A 164 3.96 -3.14 -31.00
N ARG A 165 3.39 -4.07 -30.22
CA ARG A 165 1.94 -4.32 -30.19
C ARG A 165 1.16 -3.12 -29.65
N LEU A 166 1.68 -2.45 -28.64
CA LEU A 166 1.07 -1.26 -28.04
C LEU A 166 1.22 0.00 -28.91
N GLY A 167 2.28 0.06 -29.71
CA GLY A 167 2.64 1.25 -30.49
C GLY A 167 3.33 2.34 -29.66
N TYR A 168 3.78 2.01 -28.45
CA TYR A 168 4.50 2.92 -27.55
C TYR A 168 5.40 2.15 -26.57
N ALA A 169 6.36 2.85 -25.99
CA ALA A 169 7.27 2.30 -24.99
C ALA A 169 6.57 2.10 -23.63
N LEU A 170 6.91 0.99 -22.97
CA LEU A 170 6.51 0.72 -21.60
C LEU A 170 7.34 1.56 -20.62
N PRO A 171 6.88 1.77 -19.36
CA PRO A 171 7.68 2.47 -18.36
C PRO A 171 9.03 1.76 -18.16
N ALA A 172 10.13 2.52 -18.14
CA ALA A 172 11.47 1.95 -18.04
C ALA A 172 11.65 1.13 -16.75
N GLU A 173 11.05 1.59 -15.66
CA GLU A 173 11.01 0.90 -14.37
C GLU A 173 10.21 -0.41 -14.44
N PHE A 174 9.06 -0.41 -15.11
CA PHE A 174 8.29 -1.64 -15.36
C PHE A 174 9.11 -2.64 -16.16
N VAL A 175 9.74 -2.20 -17.25
CA VAL A 175 10.63 -3.04 -18.07
C VAL A 175 11.78 -3.58 -17.23
N SER A 176 12.35 -2.75 -16.35
CA SER A 176 13.41 -3.18 -15.43
C SER A 176 12.94 -4.29 -14.49
N ILE A 177 11.74 -4.17 -13.90
CA ILE A 177 11.15 -5.24 -13.06
C ILE A 177 11.00 -6.52 -13.87
N GLN A 178 10.40 -6.44 -15.06
CA GLN A 178 10.13 -7.60 -15.88
C GLN A 178 11.41 -8.34 -16.29
N ARG A 179 12.51 -7.61 -16.55
CA ARG A 179 13.82 -8.21 -16.86
C ARG A 179 14.50 -8.86 -15.66
N THR A 180 14.19 -8.44 -14.44
CA THR A 180 14.87 -8.92 -13.23
C THR A 180 14.07 -10.01 -12.53
N VAL A 181 12.78 -9.79 -12.29
CA VAL A 181 11.91 -10.69 -11.51
C VAL A 181 10.72 -11.22 -12.31
N GLY A 182 10.50 -10.73 -13.53
CA GLY A 182 9.30 -11.05 -14.32
C GLY A 182 8.04 -10.39 -13.78
N ALA A 183 6.89 -10.97 -14.13
CA ALA A 183 5.65 -10.73 -13.39
C ALA A 183 5.82 -11.20 -11.95
N PHE A 184 5.08 -10.64 -11.01
CA PHE A 184 5.02 -11.20 -9.66
C PHE A 184 3.60 -11.06 -9.13
N ARG A 185 3.26 -11.88 -8.15
CA ARG A 185 1.98 -11.89 -7.45
C ARG A 185 2.16 -11.59 -5.98
N ILE A 186 1.17 -10.93 -5.40
CA ILE A 186 0.91 -10.82 -3.98
C ILE A 186 -0.51 -11.40 -3.83
N ASP A 187 -0.61 -12.60 -3.28
CA ASP A 187 -1.79 -13.45 -3.30
C ASP A 187 -2.34 -13.60 -4.73
N ASP A 188 -3.56 -13.12 -4.95
CA ASP A 188 -4.22 -13.16 -6.25
C ASP A 188 -3.96 -11.91 -7.09
N HIS A 189 -3.43 -10.84 -6.49
CA HIS A 189 -3.08 -9.60 -7.16
C HIS A 189 -1.73 -9.75 -7.85
N GLY A 190 -1.50 -9.07 -8.97
CA GLY A 190 -0.22 -9.23 -9.63
C GLY A 190 0.12 -8.25 -10.74
N LEU A 191 1.43 -8.10 -10.93
CA LEU A 191 2.01 -7.39 -12.05
C LEU A 191 1.83 -8.21 -13.32
N MET A 192 1.37 -7.57 -14.39
CA MET A 192 1.11 -8.25 -15.67
C MET A 192 2.39 -8.83 -16.27
N ARG A 193 2.33 -10.06 -16.81
CA ARG A 193 3.42 -10.61 -17.63
C ARG A 193 3.53 -9.82 -18.92
N VAL A 194 4.75 -9.49 -19.35
CA VAL A 194 5.00 -8.75 -20.60
C VAL A 194 4.31 -9.38 -21.81
N ALA A 195 4.30 -10.71 -21.91
CA ALA A 195 3.64 -11.43 -22.99
C ALA A 195 2.12 -11.13 -23.07
N ASP A 196 1.48 -10.89 -21.92
CA ASP A 196 0.04 -10.63 -21.79
C ASP A 196 -0.31 -9.13 -21.81
N VAL A 197 0.70 -8.25 -21.78
CA VAL A 197 0.49 -6.80 -21.88
C VAL A 197 -0.11 -6.48 -23.26
N ALA A 198 -1.31 -5.94 -23.28
CA ALA A 198 -2.00 -5.45 -24.46
C ALA A 198 -2.62 -4.09 -24.14
N ASP A 199 -3.40 -3.53 -25.05
CA ASP A 199 -4.17 -2.34 -24.70
C ASP A 199 -5.19 -2.66 -23.58
N ALA A 200 -5.54 -1.67 -22.76
CA ALA A 200 -6.35 -1.88 -21.57
C ALA A 200 -7.76 -2.42 -21.91
N ASP A 201 -8.37 -2.03 -23.04
CA ASP A 201 -9.67 -2.56 -23.48
C ASP A 201 -9.57 -4.06 -23.75
N THR A 202 -8.53 -4.48 -24.48
CA THR A 202 -8.26 -5.90 -24.72
C THR A 202 -7.94 -6.65 -23.43
N GLN A 203 -7.17 -6.08 -22.51
CA GLN A 203 -6.84 -6.73 -21.24
C GLN A 203 -8.06 -6.89 -20.34
N MET A 204 -8.94 -5.90 -20.23
CA MET A 204 -10.17 -6.04 -19.46
C MET A 204 -11.03 -7.20 -19.99
N ARG A 205 -11.14 -7.34 -21.32
CA ARG A 205 -11.92 -8.45 -21.91
C ARG A 205 -11.26 -9.82 -21.72
N LYS A 206 -9.94 -9.90 -21.86
CA LYS A 206 -9.22 -11.20 -21.84
C LYS A 206 -8.77 -11.64 -20.45
N VAL A 207 -8.34 -10.70 -19.63
CA VAL A 207 -7.75 -10.95 -18.30
C VAL A 207 -8.84 -10.88 -17.24
N TRP A 208 -9.70 -9.84 -17.28
CA TRP A 208 -10.79 -9.71 -16.31
C TRP A 208 -12.07 -10.45 -16.75
N GLY A 209 -12.07 -11.02 -17.96
CA GLY A 209 -13.23 -11.72 -18.51
C GLY A 209 -14.44 -10.82 -18.77
N THR A 210 -14.26 -9.50 -18.86
CA THR A 210 -15.38 -8.57 -19.09
C THR A 210 -15.99 -8.81 -20.48
N PRO A 211 -17.28 -9.18 -20.59
CA PRO A 211 -17.91 -9.40 -21.89
C PRO A 211 -17.91 -8.15 -22.76
N GLU A 212 -17.91 -8.31 -24.08
CA GLU A 212 -17.93 -7.19 -25.03
C GLU A 212 -19.20 -6.34 -24.86
N GLU A 213 -20.33 -6.97 -24.56
CA GLU A 213 -21.60 -6.31 -24.30
C GLU A 213 -21.50 -5.39 -23.08
N ALA A 214 -20.90 -5.87 -21.98
CA ALA A 214 -20.67 -5.07 -20.77
C ALA A 214 -19.68 -3.93 -21.03
N MET A 215 -18.65 -4.15 -21.86
CA MET A 215 -17.74 -3.08 -22.28
C MET A 215 -18.47 -1.98 -23.06
N GLN A 216 -19.42 -2.34 -23.93
CA GLN A 216 -20.20 -1.38 -24.72
C GLN A 216 -21.22 -0.61 -23.88
N GLU A 217 -21.82 -1.26 -22.88
CA GLU A 217 -22.77 -0.64 -21.96
C GLU A 217 -22.08 0.35 -21.01
N SER A 218 -20.95 -0.06 -20.41
CA SER A 218 -20.26 0.73 -19.38
C SER A 218 -19.34 1.80 -19.95
N TYR A 219 -18.82 1.65 -21.18
CA TYR A 219 -17.85 2.57 -21.74
C TYR A 219 -18.30 3.16 -23.08
N THR A 220 -18.40 4.49 -23.13
CA THR A 220 -18.54 5.24 -24.39
C THR A 220 -17.37 4.96 -25.34
N ASP A 221 -17.57 5.16 -26.65
CA ASP A 221 -16.50 5.00 -27.65
C ASP A 221 -15.25 5.81 -27.32
N LYS A 222 -15.43 7.03 -26.79
CA LYS A 222 -14.33 7.89 -26.35
C LYS A 222 -13.57 7.28 -25.17
N ALA A 223 -14.28 6.68 -24.21
CA ALA A 223 -13.67 5.99 -23.08
C ALA A 223 -12.91 4.74 -23.56
N ARG A 224 -13.49 3.95 -24.47
CA ARG A 224 -12.82 2.79 -25.09
C ARG A 224 -11.60 3.18 -25.92
N ALA A 225 -11.65 4.31 -26.65
CA ALA A 225 -10.48 4.84 -27.36
C ALA A 225 -9.37 5.24 -26.38
N ASN A 226 -9.73 5.79 -25.22
CA ASN A 226 -8.76 6.05 -24.16
C ASN A 226 -8.17 4.75 -23.60
N LEU A 227 -8.97 3.71 -23.35
CA LEU A 227 -8.49 2.40 -22.90
C LEU A 227 -7.53 1.78 -23.93
N ARG A 228 -7.86 1.86 -25.22
CA ARG A 228 -7.01 1.40 -26.33
C ARG A 228 -5.69 2.15 -26.47
N ALA A 229 -5.61 3.39 -25.97
CA ALA A 229 -4.39 4.20 -25.94
C ALA A 229 -3.59 4.04 -24.62
N SER A 230 -3.82 2.96 -23.88
CA SER A 230 -3.24 2.70 -22.56
C SER A 230 -3.14 1.20 -22.31
N THR A 231 -2.49 0.80 -21.23
CA THR A 231 -2.35 -0.61 -20.84
C THR A 231 -2.46 -0.77 -19.32
N LEU A 232 -2.87 -1.96 -18.87
CA LEU A 232 -2.86 -2.37 -17.47
C LEU A 232 -1.52 -3.03 -17.14
N LEU A 233 -0.87 -2.51 -16.11
CA LEU A 233 0.43 -3.00 -15.63
C LEU A 233 0.29 -3.91 -14.41
N PHE A 234 -0.81 -3.78 -13.66
CA PHE A 234 -1.14 -4.56 -12.47
C PHE A 234 -2.64 -4.85 -12.44
N THR A 235 -3.03 -6.01 -11.91
CA THR A 235 -4.43 -6.39 -11.69
C THR A 235 -4.65 -6.75 -10.22
N GLU A 236 -5.67 -6.16 -9.61
CA GLU A 236 -6.28 -6.64 -8.36
C GLU A 236 -7.32 -7.72 -8.68
N VAL A 237 -7.37 -8.76 -7.85
CA VAL A 237 -8.44 -9.77 -7.84
C VAL A 237 -9.10 -9.73 -6.45
N GLY A 238 -10.40 -9.45 -6.40
CA GLY A 238 -11.20 -9.42 -5.17
C GLY A 238 -12.68 -9.55 -5.49
N ASP A 239 -13.54 -8.80 -4.78
CA ASP A 239 -14.99 -8.73 -5.06
C ASP A 239 -15.31 -8.21 -6.49
N GLY A 240 -14.33 -7.51 -7.08
CA GLY A 240 -14.26 -7.21 -8.51
C GLY A 240 -12.80 -7.15 -8.99
N TYR A 241 -12.62 -6.82 -10.26
CA TYR A 241 -11.29 -6.53 -10.81
C TYR A 241 -10.97 -5.04 -10.77
N GLY A 242 -9.75 -4.73 -10.37
CA GLY A 242 -9.16 -3.42 -10.53
C GLY A 242 -7.77 -3.49 -11.15
N GLY A 243 -7.20 -2.35 -11.53
CA GLY A 243 -5.85 -2.35 -12.08
C GLY A 243 -5.19 -1.00 -12.21
N LEU A 244 -3.85 -1.04 -12.18
CA LEU A 244 -3.01 0.12 -12.48
C LEU A 244 -2.90 0.30 -13.99
N ARG A 245 -3.59 1.32 -14.48
CA ARG A 245 -3.56 1.74 -15.88
C ARG A 245 -2.44 2.75 -16.11
N TYR A 246 -1.67 2.52 -17.15
CA TYR A 246 -0.63 3.41 -17.67
C TYR A 246 -1.02 3.95 -19.04
N ARG A 247 -0.85 5.26 -19.22
CA ARG A 247 -0.94 5.93 -20.51
C ARG A 247 0.36 6.73 -20.77
N PRO A 248 1.01 6.55 -21.93
CA PRO A 248 2.21 7.30 -22.28
C PRO A 248 1.90 8.79 -22.46
N ALA A 249 2.92 9.63 -22.27
CA ALA A 249 2.86 11.04 -22.60
C ALA A 249 2.74 11.29 -24.12
N PRO A 250 2.18 12.44 -24.57
CA PRO A 250 1.55 13.46 -23.75
C PRO A 250 0.11 13.08 -23.37
N THR A 251 -0.34 13.59 -22.22
CA THR A 251 -1.72 13.41 -21.76
C THR A 251 -2.36 14.75 -21.37
N LYS A 252 -3.68 14.87 -21.54
CA LYS A 252 -4.40 16.07 -21.11
C LYS A 252 -4.25 16.34 -19.60
N THR A 253 -4.10 15.27 -18.82
CA THR A 253 -4.13 15.29 -17.35
C THR A 253 -2.76 15.59 -16.72
N CYS A 254 -1.68 15.14 -17.37
CA CYS A 254 -0.31 15.24 -16.86
C CYS A 254 0.66 15.96 -17.83
N GLY A 255 0.17 16.55 -18.92
CA GLY A 255 0.99 17.25 -19.90
C GLY A 255 2.01 16.30 -20.53
N ASP A 256 3.29 16.63 -20.41
CA ASP A 256 4.40 15.86 -20.96
C ASP A 256 4.82 14.67 -20.10
N GLN A 257 4.10 14.41 -18.99
CA GLN A 257 4.32 13.27 -18.12
C GLN A 257 3.35 12.12 -18.45
N PRO A 258 3.76 10.86 -18.20
CA PRO A 258 2.85 9.73 -18.26
C PRO A 258 1.71 9.90 -17.24
N PHE A 259 0.59 9.23 -17.52
CA PHE A 259 -0.57 9.23 -16.64
C PHE A 259 -0.81 7.84 -16.06
N TYR A 260 -0.84 7.78 -14.73
CA TYR A 260 -1.21 6.58 -13.97
C TYR A 260 -2.57 6.78 -13.33
N GLN A 261 -3.39 5.76 -13.45
CA GLN A 261 -4.76 5.76 -12.97
C GLN A 261 -5.09 4.38 -12.41
N TRP A 262 -5.77 4.34 -11.27
CA TRP A 262 -6.47 3.14 -10.89
C TRP A 262 -7.83 3.08 -11.59
N ILE A 263 -8.16 1.94 -12.16
CA ILE A 263 -9.50 1.66 -12.70
C ILE A 263 -10.10 0.43 -12.01
N SER A 264 -11.41 0.41 -11.79
CA SER A 264 -12.12 -0.72 -11.19
C SER A 264 -13.45 -1.00 -11.89
N GLN A 265 -13.84 -2.28 -11.94
CA GLN A 265 -15.14 -2.70 -12.45
C GLN A 265 -16.30 -2.18 -11.59
N GLU A 266 -16.05 -1.87 -10.32
CA GLU A 266 -17.04 -1.35 -9.37
C GLU A 266 -17.17 0.19 -9.42
N GLY A 267 -16.47 0.83 -10.35
CA GLY A 267 -16.35 2.28 -10.43
C GLY A 267 -15.19 2.79 -9.58
N GLY A 268 -15.18 4.09 -9.27
CA GLY A 268 -14.11 4.67 -8.45
C GLY A 268 -12.76 4.82 -9.17
N ASP A 269 -12.79 5.06 -10.47
CA ASP A 269 -11.60 5.41 -11.25
C ASP A 269 -10.87 6.63 -10.65
N GLN A 270 -9.61 6.46 -10.26
CA GLN A 270 -8.83 7.50 -9.60
C GLN A 270 -7.50 7.79 -10.29
N ALA A 271 -7.31 9.05 -10.67
CA ALA A 271 -6.00 9.56 -11.09
C ALA A 271 -5.01 9.51 -9.92
N LEU A 272 -3.88 8.82 -10.10
CA LEU A 272 -2.86 8.74 -9.05
C LEU A 272 -2.00 10.01 -9.06
N ARG A 273 -2.10 10.77 -7.96
CA ARG A 273 -1.43 12.05 -7.77
C ARG A 273 -0.78 12.11 -6.40
N HIS A 274 0.34 12.81 -6.31
CA HIS A 274 0.91 13.22 -5.03
C HIS A 274 -0.07 14.15 -4.28
N ALA A 275 0.16 14.32 -2.98
CA ALA A 275 -0.65 15.21 -2.14
C ALA A 275 -0.67 16.67 -2.63
N ASP A 276 0.38 17.12 -3.33
CA ASP A 276 0.47 18.44 -3.96
C ASP A 276 -0.25 18.53 -5.31
N GLY A 277 -0.91 17.46 -5.75
CA GLY A 277 -1.64 17.37 -7.01
C GLY A 277 -0.79 17.03 -8.23
N ARG A 278 0.54 16.90 -8.12
CA ARG A 278 1.38 16.46 -9.25
C ARG A 278 1.09 15.01 -9.62
N CYS A 279 1.25 14.68 -10.91
CA CYS A 279 1.12 13.30 -11.37
C CYS A 279 2.24 12.44 -10.81
N MET A 280 1.91 11.21 -10.40
CA MET A 280 2.89 10.23 -9.98
C MET A 280 3.70 9.71 -11.17
N ASP A 281 4.96 9.35 -10.93
CA ASP A 281 5.74 8.51 -11.85
C ASP A 281 5.45 7.02 -11.59
N PHE A 282 6.11 6.13 -12.34
CA PHE A 282 5.93 4.69 -12.15
C PHE A 282 6.31 4.24 -10.74
N ALA A 283 7.42 4.75 -10.19
CA ALA A 283 7.93 4.28 -8.92
C ALA A 283 7.00 4.65 -7.77
N ALA A 284 6.41 5.86 -7.80
CA ALA A 284 5.41 6.30 -6.84
C ALA A 284 4.09 5.52 -6.98
N ALA A 285 3.60 5.31 -8.21
CA ALA A 285 2.39 4.52 -8.45
C ALA A 285 2.57 3.05 -8.02
N PHE A 286 3.73 2.47 -8.29
CA PHE A 286 4.07 1.12 -7.87
C PHE A 286 4.20 1.02 -6.35
N ARG A 287 4.83 2.00 -5.69
CA ARG A 287 4.89 2.04 -4.22
C ARG A 287 3.49 2.08 -3.62
N TRP A 288 2.59 2.90 -4.17
CA TRP A 288 1.18 2.94 -3.74
C TRP A 288 0.48 1.58 -3.85
N LEU A 289 0.79 0.78 -4.89
CA LEU A 289 0.27 -0.59 -5.00
C LEU A 289 0.82 -1.52 -3.91
N ILE A 290 2.13 -1.46 -3.67
CA ILE A 290 2.77 -2.27 -2.64
C ILE A 290 2.23 -1.92 -1.24
N ASP A 291 1.99 -0.63 -0.99
CA ASP A 291 1.41 -0.16 0.26
C ASP A 291 0.01 -0.71 0.48
N GLY A 292 -0.81 -0.82 -0.57
CA GLY A 292 -2.14 -1.41 -0.49
C GLY A 292 -2.12 -2.92 -0.42
N PHE A 293 -1.61 -3.59 -1.44
CA PHE A 293 -1.83 -5.04 -1.56
C PHE A 293 -0.90 -5.88 -0.70
N LEU A 294 0.26 -5.36 -0.28
CA LEU A 294 1.19 -6.12 0.55
C LEU A 294 1.27 -5.60 1.97
N MET A 295 1.47 -4.29 2.15
CA MET A 295 1.64 -3.74 3.48
C MET A 295 0.35 -3.72 4.29
N GLU A 296 -0.80 -3.40 3.68
CA GLU A 296 -2.10 -3.47 4.35
C GLU A 296 -2.40 -4.91 4.77
N GLY A 297 -2.27 -5.88 3.86
CA GLY A 297 -2.48 -7.30 4.18
C GLY A 297 -1.56 -7.80 5.31
N LEU A 298 -0.27 -7.42 5.30
CA LEU A 298 0.62 -7.73 6.42
C LEU A 298 0.20 -7.03 7.72
N ALA A 299 -0.27 -5.78 7.65
CA ALA A 299 -0.70 -5.03 8.82
C ALA A 299 -1.96 -5.63 9.44
N ASP A 300 -2.92 -6.07 8.63
CA ASP A 300 -4.16 -6.67 9.07
C ASP A 300 -3.91 -8.00 9.78
N GLU A 301 -3.06 -8.87 9.22
CA GLU A 301 -2.70 -10.14 9.84
C GLU A 301 -1.90 -9.95 11.13
N LEU A 302 -0.99 -8.97 11.16
CA LEU A 302 -0.25 -8.63 12.38
C LEU A 302 -1.15 -8.06 13.48
N ALA A 303 -2.15 -7.28 13.10
CA ALA A 303 -3.12 -6.73 14.04
C ALA A 303 -4.04 -7.84 14.59
N SER A 304 -4.53 -8.74 13.73
CA SER A 304 -5.48 -9.80 14.09
C SER A 304 -4.83 -10.95 14.87
N GLU A 305 -3.62 -11.38 14.49
CA GLU A 305 -2.96 -12.53 15.10
C GLU A 305 -2.08 -12.16 16.31
N LYS A 306 -1.58 -10.91 16.36
CA LYS A 306 -0.50 -10.53 17.28
C LYS A 306 -0.69 -9.20 18.01
N ASP A 307 -1.81 -8.50 17.79
CA ASP A 307 -2.05 -7.16 18.33
C ASP A 307 -0.94 -6.15 17.99
N LEU A 308 -0.24 -6.33 16.86
CA LEU A 308 0.88 -5.49 16.43
C LEU A 308 0.43 -4.38 15.47
N LEU A 309 0.99 -3.19 15.63
CA LEU A 309 0.81 -2.09 14.68
C LEU A 309 2.02 -1.99 13.76
N LEU A 310 1.81 -2.30 12.47
CA LEU A 310 2.83 -2.18 11.43
C LEU A 310 3.03 -0.70 11.03
N ILE A 311 4.27 -0.23 11.12
CA ILE A 311 4.69 1.08 10.64
C ILE A 311 5.73 0.94 9.53
N ASP A 312 5.89 1.91 8.64
CA ASP A 312 7.03 1.99 7.72
C ASP A 312 7.68 3.37 7.83
N SER A 313 8.78 3.44 8.58
CA SER A 313 9.54 4.69 8.72
C SER A 313 10.29 5.11 7.44
N SER A 314 10.31 4.28 6.39
CA SER A 314 10.99 4.59 5.13
C SER A 314 10.18 5.46 4.15
N ILE A 315 8.87 5.62 4.35
CA ILE A 315 8.00 6.40 3.45
C ILE A 315 7.84 7.89 3.85
N GLY A 316 8.51 8.32 4.93
CA GLY A 316 8.52 9.70 5.39
C GLY A 316 7.24 10.12 6.13
N VAL A 317 6.07 9.92 5.52
CA VAL A 317 4.75 10.11 6.16
C VAL A 317 3.93 8.83 6.00
N GLN A 318 3.50 8.26 7.11
CA GLN A 318 2.54 7.16 7.13
C GLN A 318 1.22 7.64 7.72
N SER A 319 0.13 7.43 6.97
CA SER A 319 -1.21 7.67 7.48
C SER A 319 -1.75 6.42 8.16
N LEU A 320 -2.44 6.60 9.29
CA LEU A 320 -3.16 5.58 10.02
C LEU A 320 -4.64 5.95 10.10
N ALA A 321 -5.52 4.95 10.03
CA ALA A 321 -6.96 5.10 10.21
C ALA A 321 -7.30 4.74 11.66
N LEU A 322 -7.98 5.64 12.37
CA LEU A 322 -8.51 5.40 13.71
C LEU A 322 -9.98 5.06 13.63
N ASN A 323 -10.36 3.83 13.98
CA ASN A 323 -11.76 3.41 14.10
C ASN A 323 -12.14 3.21 15.57
N THR A 324 -13.43 3.27 15.86
CA THR A 324 -13.98 3.08 17.21
C THR A 324 -15.08 2.04 17.21
N ASP A 325 -15.13 1.19 18.24
CA ASP A 325 -16.15 0.16 18.45
C ASP A 325 -17.35 0.75 19.22
N ALA A 326 -18.57 0.49 18.76
CA ALA A 326 -19.78 1.00 19.39
C ALA A 326 -20.21 0.20 20.63
N GLU A 327 -19.73 -1.03 20.81
CA GLU A 327 -20.16 -1.97 21.87
C GLU A 327 -19.29 -1.89 23.13
N ARG A 328 -18.02 -1.53 22.99
CA ARG A 328 -17.05 -1.41 24.09
C ARG A 328 -16.01 -0.37 23.77
N PHE A 329 -15.21 0.04 24.76
CA PHE A 329 -13.98 0.77 24.45
C PHE A 329 -13.02 -0.14 23.69
N ALA A 330 -13.02 -0.01 22.37
CA ALA A 330 -11.99 -0.53 21.51
C ALA A 330 -11.75 0.50 20.41
N VAL A 331 -10.48 0.89 20.29
CA VAL A 331 -9.98 1.69 19.19
C VAL A 331 -9.13 0.76 18.34
N SER A 332 -9.15 0.90 17.02
CA SER A 332 -8.18 0.27 16.15
C SER A 332 -7.38 1.32 15.40
N LEU A 333 -6.09 1.04 15.19
CA LEU A 333 -5.23 1.78 14.28
C LEU A 333 -4.78 0.83 13.20
N GLY A 334 -5.12 1.14 11.94
CA GLY A 334 -4.70 0.38 10.77
C GLY A 334 -3.89 1.26 9.82
N VAL A 335 -3.05 0.64 8.99
CA VAL A 335 -2.41 1.34 7.88
C VAL A 335 -3.50 1.92 6.99
N ARG A 336 -3.45 3.24 6.76
CA ARG A 336 -4.45 3.91 5.93
C ARG A 336 -4.02 3.84 4.48
N TRP A 337 -4.47 2.82 3.77
CA TRP A 337 -4.34 2.79 2.32
C TRP A 337 -5.53 3.48 1.65
N GLN A 338 -5.24 4.46 0.78
CA GLN A 338 -6.28 5.08 -0.05
C GLN A 338 -6.69 4.10 -1.11
N GLY A 339 -7.74 3.32 -0.85
CA GLY A 339 -8.42 2.58 -1.89
C GLY A 339 -8.89 3.52 -3.00
N PRO A 340 -8.93 3.02 -4.24
CA PRO A 340 -9.17 3.82 -5.44
C PRO A 340 -10.58 4.41 -5.52
N ASN A 341 -11.57 3.78 -4.88
CA ASN A 341 -12.95 4.27 -4.89
C ASN A 341 -13.16 5.54 -4.05
N GLY A 342 -12.10 6.07 -3.41
CA GLY A 342 -12.20 7.11 -2.38
C GLY A 342 -12.96 6.66 -1.12
N LEU A 343 -13.51 5.45 -1.15
CA LEU A 343 -14.02 4.66 -0.04
C LEU A 343 -12.86 3.82 0.49
N TRP A 344 -12.70 3.91 1.79
CA TRP A 344 -11.66 3.21 2.54
C TRP A 344 -12.17 1.83 2.87
N ARG A 345 -11.35 0.78 2.64
CA ARG A 345 -11.58 -0.50 3.31
C ARG A 345 -11.22 -0.27 4.77
N GLY A 346 -12.21 0.11 5.58
CA GLY A 346 -12.08 -0.05 7.02
C GLY A 346 -12.09 -1.55 7.35
N PRO A 347 -11.47 -1.99 8.45
CA PRO A 347 -11.48 -3.39 8.87
C PRO A 347 -12.88 -3.98 9.11
N ASP A 348 -13.93 -3.15 9.11
CA ASP A 348 -15.33 -3.54 9.34
C ASP A 348 -16.32 -2.93 8.32
N ALA A 349 -15.95 -2.79 7.05
CA ALA A 349 -16.96 -2.53 6.01
C ALA A 349 -17.71 -3.85 5.73
N PRO A 350 -19.02 -3.97 6.05
CA PRO A 350 -19.81 -5.10 5.58
C PRO A 350 -19.95 -5.12 4.06
#